data_AF-C8PSX9-F1
#
_entry.id   AF-C8PSX9-F1
#
_cell.length_a   1.000
_cell.length_b   1.000
_cell.length_c   1.000
_cell.angle_alpha   90.00
_cell.angle_beta   90.00
_cell.angle_gamma   90.00
#
_symmetry.space_group_name_H-M   'P 1'
#
loop_
_entity.id
_entity.type
_entity.pdbx_description
1 polymer ?
#
loop_
_entity_poly.entity_id
_entity_poly.type
_entity_poly.pdbx_seq_one_letter_code
_entity_poly.pdbx_strand_id
1 'polypeptide(L)'
;MTDLDEYITKCEACAVPDSQINTTDIPELTEEDFARGHFKYWKPLKKSVTFRIDFDNLSWLQSKGTKGYQKRMNEVIRWARQNGCPLV
;
A
#
# COMPACT_ATOMS: atom_id res chain seq x y z
N MET A 1 -8.33 -19.98 -37.25
CA MET A 1 -7.71 -20.04 -35.91
C MET A 1 -6.55 -19.07 -35.95
N THR A 2 -6.57 -18.05 -35.10
CA THR A 2 -5.48 -17.06 -35.06
C THR A 2 -4.21 -17.75 -34.58
N ASP A 3 -3.05 -17.25 -34.98
CA ASP A 3 -1.72 -17.70 -34.53
C ASP A 3 -1.63 -17.88 -32.99
N LEU A 4 -2.42 -17.07 -32.26
CA LEU A 4 -2.56 -17.12 -30.82
C LEU A 4 -3.21 -18.42 -30.30
N ASP A 5 -4.28 -18.90 -30.93
CA ASP A 5 -4.99 -20.11 -30.51
C ASP A 5 -4.11 -21.36 -30.69
N GLU A 6 -3.31 -21.37 -31.76
CA GLU A 6 -2.37 -22.44 -32.07
C GLU A 6 -1.22 -22.48 -31.04
N TYR A 7 -0.76 -21.29 -30.62
CA TYR A 7 0.26 -21.15 -29.58
C TYR A 7 -0.25 -21.59 -28.20
N ILE A 8 -1.47 -21.19 -27.82
CA ILE A 8 -2.11 -21.60 -26.56
C ILE A 8 -2.25 -23.12 -26.51
N THR A 9 -2.79 -23.72 -27.58
CA THR A 9 -2.96 -25.19 -27.67
C THR A 9 -1.63 -25.93 -27.51
N LYS A 10 -0.55 -25.39 -28.08
CA LYS A 10 0.81 -25.96 -27.95
C LYS A 10 1.37 -25.83 -26.53
N CYS A 11 1.11 -24.73 -25.84
CA CYS A 11 1.52 -24.52 -24.46
C CYS A 11 0.73 -25.42 -23.50
N GLU A 12 -0.58 -25.57 -23.71
CA GLU A 12 -1.46 -26.42 -22.90
C GLU A 12 -1.12 -27.91 -23.05
N ALA A 13 -0.70 -28.35 -24.24
CA ALA A 13 -0.28 -29.75 -24.47
C ALA A 13 0.91 -30.19 -23.62
N CYS A 14 1.74 -29.24 -23.15
CA CYS A 14 2.89 -29.49 -22.28
C CYS A 14 2.64 -29.06 -20.82
N ALA A 15 1.44 -28.55 -20.51
CA ALA A 15 1.13 -28.06 -19.17
C ALA A 15 0.86 -29.21 -18.20
N VAL A 16 1.26 -29.01 -16.95
CA VAL A 16 0.91 -29.91 -15.85
C VAL A 16 -0.55 -29.62 -15.45
N PRO A 17 -1.38 -30.64 -15.19
CA PRO A 17 -2.75 -30.41 -14.71
C PRO A 17 -2.76 -29.56 -13.44
N ASP A 18 -3.72 -28.64 -13.31
CA ASP A 18 -3.84 -27.74 -12.13
C ASP A 18 -3.79 -28.50 -10.80
N SER A 19 -4.37 -29.70 -10.74
CA SER A 19 -4.35 -30.59 -9.57
C SER A 19 -2.96 -31.06 -9.10
N GLN A 20 -1.95 -30.98 -9.97
CA GLN A 20 -0.56 -31.34 -9.68
C GLN A 20 0.33 -30.11 -9.45
N ILE A 21 -0.21 -28.89 -9.60
CA ILE A 21 0.51 -27.66 -9.30
C ILE A 21 0.60 -27.51 -7.78
N ASN A 22 1.82 -27.66 -7.27
CA ASN A 22 2.09 -27.46 -5.86
C ASN A 22 2.22 -25.95 -5.55
N THR A 23 1.30 -25.41 -4.75
CA THR A 23 1.27 -24.00 -4.30
C THR A 23 1.67 -23.84 -2.83
N THR A 24 2.29 -24.85 -2.21
CA THR A 24 2.66 -24.81 -0.77
C THR A 24 3.64 -23.69 -0.41
N ASP A 25 4.46 -23.23 -1.36
CA ASP A 25 5.39 -22.13 -1.20
C ASP A 25 4.73 -20.75 -1.36
N ILE A 26 3.61 -20.67 -2.05
CA ILE A 26 2.85 -19.44 -2.32
C ILE A 26 1.36 -19.73 -2.03
N PRO A 27 0.95 -19.70 -0.75
CA PRO A 27 -0.44 -19.91 -0.39
C PRO A 27 -1.32 -18.84 -1.05
N GLU A 28 -2.54 -19.22 -1.40
CA GLU A 28 -3.51 -18.29 -1.96
C GLU A 28 -3.81 -17.16 -0.97
N LEU A 29 -3.92 -15.95 -1.50
CA LEU A 29 -4.18 -14.78 -0.69
C LEU A 29 -5.63 -14.80 -0.21
N THR A 30 -5.85 -14.90 1.09
CA THR A 30 -7.20 -14.81 1.67
C THR A 30 -7.70 -13.36 1.68
N GLU A 31 -9.01 -13.14 1.77
CA GLU A 31 -9.59 -11.79 1.92
C GLU A 31 -9.06 -11.08 3.18
N GLU A 32 -8.80 -11.82 4.26
CA GLU A 32 -8.22 -11.29 5.50
C GLU A 32 -6.76 -10.85 5.31
N ASP A 33 -6.00 -11.57 4.49
CA ASP A 33 -4.62 -11.22 4.15
C ASP A 33 -4.57 -10.04 3.18
N PHE A 34 -5.56 -9.92 2.29
CA PHE A 34 -5.73 -8.75 1.45
C PHE A 34 -6.10 -7.51 2.28
N ALA A 35 -6.99 -7.65 3.27
CA ALA A 35 -7.40 -6.56 4.15
C ALA A 35 -6.26 -6.09 5.09
N ARG A 36 -5.41 -7.02 5.54
CA ARG A 36 -4.20 -6.71 6.34
C ARG A 36 -2.98 -6.40 5.49
N GLY A 37 -3.08 -6.62 4.18
CA GLY A 37 -2.00 -6.47 3.22
C GLY A 37 -1.51 -5.03 3.15
N HIS A 38 -0.35 -4.76 3.75
CA HIS A 38 0.38 -3.54 3.46
C HIS A 38 1.00 -3.67 2.06
N PHE A 39 0.25 -3.28 1.02
CA PHE A 39 0.79 -3.18 -0.32
C PHE A 39 2.04 -2.30 -0.30
N LYS A 40 3.21 -2.90 -0.52
CA LYS A 40 4.53 -2.26 -0.47
C LYS A 40 4.61 -0.95 -1.28
N TYR A 41 3.75 -0.81 -2.29
CA TYR A 41 3.71 0.33 -3.19
C TYR A 41 2.48 1.22 -3.02
N TRP A 42 1.53 0.87 -2.15
CA TRP A 42 0.35 1.71 -1.92
C TRP A 42 0.74 2.93 -1.11
N LYS A 43 0.57 4.10 -1.72
CA LYS A 43 0.72 5.40 -1.06
C LYS A 43 -0.65 6.06 -1.02
N PRO A 44 -1.12 6.51 0.15
CA PRO A 44 -2.34 7.30 0.25
C PRO A 44 -2.26 8.53 -0.66
N LEU A 45 -3.36 8.80 -1.38
CA LEU A 45 -3.51 10.01 -2.17
C LEU A 45 -3.35 11.24 -1.27
N LYS A 46 -2.50 12.18 -1.68
CA LYS A 46 -2.23 13.42 -0.95
C LYS A 46 -2.91 14.57 -1.68
N LYS A 47 -3.71 15.35 -0.97
CA LYS A 47 -4.24 16.62 -1.47
C LYS A 47 -3.36 17.75 -0.97
N SER A 48 -2.89 18.59 -1.88
CA SER A 48 -2.20 19.84 -1.50
C SER A 48 -3.22 20.80 -0.91
N VAL A 49 -3.02 21.20 0.34
CA VAL A 49 -3.86 22.17 1.03
C VAL A 49 -2.96 23.23 1.66
N THR A 50 -3.39 24.48 1.60
CA THR A 50 -2.73 25.60 2.27
C THR A 50 -3.49 25.86 3.57
N PHE A 51 -2.80 25.77 4.71
CA PHE A 51 -3.36 26.08 6.02
C PHE A 51 -2.27 26.73 6.89
N ARG A 52 -2.70 27.39 7.97
CA ARG A 52 -1.79 27.99 8.94
C ARG A 52 -1.51 27.01 10.06
N ILE A 53 -0.24 26.93 10.48
CA ILE A 53 0.22 26.12 11.60
C ILE A 53 0.92 27.04 12.59
N ASP A 54 0.73 26.79 13.88
CA ASP A 54 1.40 27.56 14.92
C ASP A 54 2.93 27.37 14.86
N PHE A 55 3.65 28.42 15.26
CA PHE A 55 5.10 28.47 15.12
C PHE A 55 5.83 27.43 15.97
N ASP A 56 5.32 27.16 17.18
CA ASP A 56 5.84 26.15 18.09
C ASP A 56 5.68 24.73 17.52
N ASN A 57 4.51 24.43 16.96
CA ASN A 57 4.21 23.17 16.28
C ASN A 57 5.09 22.97 15.04
N LEU A 58 5.27 24.03 14.25
CA LEU A 58 6.19 23.99 13.11
C LEU A 58 7.63 23.73 13.56
N SER A 59 8.09 24.45 14.59
CA SER A 59 9.43 24.30 15.16
C SER A 59 9.65 22.88 15.69
N TRP A 60 8.66 22.30 16.38
CA TRP A 60 8.71 20.94 16.86
C TRP A 60 8.78 19.92 15.71
N LEU A 61 7.96 20.07 14.66
CA LEU A 61 8.00 19.20 13.48
C LEU A 61 9.34 19.28 12.73
N GLN A 62 10.01 20.42 12.77
CA GLN A 62 11.30 20.68 12.15
C GLN A 62 12.50 20.35 13.03
N SER A 63 12.31 20.07 14.33
CA SER A 63 13.38 19.74 15.28
C SER A 63 14.25 18.56 14.84
N LYS A 64 13.65 17.57 14.16
CA LYS A 64 14.35 16.41 13.56
C LYS A 64 14.87 16.65 12.13
N GLY A 65 14.89 17.91 11.68
CA GLY A 65 15.35 18.34 10.36
C GLY A 65 14.24 19.02 9.55
N THR A 66 14.59 20.08 8.83
CA THR A 66 13.64 20.88 8.03
C THR A 66 13.09 20.11 6.83
N LYS A 67 13.86 19.19 6.24
CA LYS A 67 13.37 18.34 5.15
C LYS A 67 12.39 17.29 5.69
N GLY A 68 11.26 17.13 5.00
CA GLY A 68 10.29 16.06 5.30
C GLY A 68 9.33 16.34 6.46
N TYR A 69 9.29 17.55 7.03
CA TYR A 69 8.35 17.89 8.10
C TYR A 69 6.89 17.66 7.69
N GLN A 70 6.53 17.92 6.42
CA GLN A 70 5.19 17.65 5.88
C GLN A 70 4.81 16.16 5.93
N LYS A 71 5.78 15.26 5.76
CA LYS A 71 5.56 13.81 5.91
C LYS A 71 5.29 13.47 7.38
N ARG A 72 6.12 13.99 8.29
CA ARG A 72 5.97 13.78 9.75
C ARG A 72 4.63 14.32 10.26
N MET A 73 4.21 15.48 9.77
CA MET A 73 2.92 16.08 10.09
C MET A 73 1.76 15.14 9.75
N ASN A 74 1.79 14.53 8.56
CA ASN A 74 0.78 13.54 8.18
C ASN A 74 0.83 12.27 9.05
N GLU A 75 2.02 11.84 9.49
CA GLU A 75 2.19 10.70 10.40
C GLU A 75 1.63 11.02 11.80
N VAL A 76 1.87 12.22 12.33
CA VAL A 76 1.33 12.70 13.62
C VAL A 76 -0.19 12.77 13.57
N ILE A 77 -0.76 13.35 12.50
CA ILE A 77 -2.22 13.42 12.33
C ILE A 77 -2.81 12.00 12.24
N ARG A 78 -2.15 11.09 11.52
CA ARG A 78 -2.60 9.69 11.43
C ARG A 78 -2.57 9.00 12.79
N TRP A 79 -1.50 9.20 13.56
CA TRP A 79 -1.37 8.67 14.91
C TRP A 79 -2.46 9.24 15.82
N ALA A 80 -2.69 10.56 15.80
CA ALA A 80 -3.73 11.21 16.59
C ALA A 80 -5.13 10.62 16.27
N ARG A 81 -5.45 10.45 14.99
CA ARG A 81 -6.70 9.81 14.54
C ARG A 81 -6.84 8.37 15.04
N GLN A 82 -5.76 7.59 15.01
CA GLN A 82 -5.77 6.18 15.45
C GLN A 82 -5.87 6.03 16.97
N ASN A 83 -5.38 7.02 17.73
CA ASN A 83 -5.40 7.02 19.19
C ASN A 83 -6.61 7.78 19.76
N GLY A 84 -7.61 8.11 18.94
CA GLY A 84 -8.85 8.73 19.41
C GLY A 84 -8.70 10.18 19.87
N CYS A 85 -7.76 10.94 19.30
CA CYS A 85 -7.63 12.37 19.58
C CYS A 85 -8.92 13.11 19.15
N PRO A 86 -9.59 13.83 20.06
CA PRO A 86 -10.82 14.54 19.73
C PRO A 86 -10.53 15.71 18.80
N LEU A 87 -11.34 15.85 17.75
CA LEU A 87 -11.40 17.06 16.93
C LEU A 87 -12.45 17.98 17.58
N VAL A 88 -11.99 19.01 18.27
CA VAL A 88 -12.83 20.04 18.90
C VAL A 88 -13.07 21.18 17.91
#